data_AF-A0A1Q9TMM5-F1
#
_entry.id   AF-A0A1Q9TMM5-F1
#
_cell.length_a   1.000
_cell.length_b   1.000
_cell.length_c   1.000
_cell.angle_alpha   90.00
_cell.angle_beta   90.00
_cell.angle_gamma   90.00
#
_symmetry.space_group_name_H-M   'P 1'
#
loop_
_entity.id
_entity.type
_entity.pdbx_description
1 polymer ?
#
loop_
_entity_poly.entity_id
_entity_poly.type
_entity_poly.pdbx_seq_one_letter_code
_entity_poly.pdbx_strand_id
1 'polypeptide(L)'
;MSLLHRSCTEQIRALEAKLREAQRREVDHTLAAAALRSERDRAESERWDAAGEAELLKEKLSDAFDREADLERQVRDLQYRVLDLEQDADDHQQVLEARRRRAAEHALADAWYYPGHTDTHAQAAAAQAILALPLASFDVTVTHGPGRDAWYVDGVRLPKEDYFRGGDPDPVDVLRRRYGLADGEIAQIREGVRRQEHDEDEDTPVVI
;
A
#
# COMPACT_ATOMS: atom_id res chain seq x y z
N MET A 1 22.89 -78.65 83.60
CA MET A 1 22.65 -77.39 82.86
C MET A 1 21.37 -77.55 82.05
N SER A 2 20.44 -76.61 82.21
CA SER A 2 19.00 -76.74 81.92
C SER A 2 18.65 -76.63 80.42
N LEU A 3 17.86 -77.59 79.90
CA LEU A 3 17.29 -77.59 78.54
C LEU A 3 16.40 -76.36 78.25
N LEU A 4 15.83 -75.74 79.30
CA LEU A 4 15.00 -74.53 79.19
C LEU A 4 15.82 -73.31 78.73
N HIS A 5 17.08 -73.18 79.15
CA HIS A 5 17.94 -72.08 78.70
C HIS A 5 18.26 -72.15 77.21
N ARG A 6 18.40 -73.36 76.65
CA ARG A 6 18.68 -73.56 75.22
C ARG A 6 17.49 -73.17 74.34
N SER A 7 16.28 -73.56 74.75
CA SER A 7 15.02 -73.18 74.09
C SER A 7 14.79 -71.66 74.11
N CYS A 8 14.99 -70.98 75.25
CA CYS A 8 14.90 -69.51 75.30
C CYS A 8 15.94 -68.84 74.38
N THR A 9 17.16 -69.37 74.31
CA THR A 9 18.22 -68.81 73.44
C THR A 9 17.86 -68.94 71.95
N GLU A 10 17.25 -70.05 71.56
CA GLU A 10 16.77 -70.26 70.18
C GLU A 10 15.60 -69.34 69.83
N GLN A 11 14.66 -69.14 70.76
CA GLN A 11 13.54 -68.21 70.57
C GLN A 11 14.01 -66.75 70.43
N ILE A 12 14.99 -66.32 71.23
CA ILE A 12 15.60 -64.99 71.11
C ILE A 12 16.22 -64.82 69.72
N ARG A 13 17.01 -65.80 69.25
CA ARG A 13 17.62 -65.75 67.90
C ARG A 13 16.58 -65.69 66.78
N ALA A 14 15.49 -66.45 66.91
CA ALA A 14 14.41 -66.43 65.92
C ALA A 14 13.68 -65.08 65.89
N LEU A 15 13.43 -64.46 67.04
CA LEU A 15 12.84 -63.13 67.13
C LEU A 15 13.78 -62.05 66.58
N GLU A 16 15.08 -62.11 66.88
CA GLU A 16 16.07 -61.20 66.30
C GLU A 16 16.14 -61.34 64.77
N ALA A 17 16.09 -62.57 64.24
CA ALA A 17 16.07 -62.79 62.79
C ALA A 17 14.83 -62.16 62.15
N LYS A 18 13.64 -62.36 62.76
CA LYS A 18 12.39 -61.73 62.31
C LYS A 18 12.43 -60.21 62.40
N LEU A 19 13.03 -59.66 63.45
CA LEU A 19 13.19 -58.20 63.61
C LEU A 19 14.11 -57.65 62.52
N ARG A 20 15.27 -58.28 62.27
CA ARG A 20 16.19 -57.87 61.20
C ARG A 20 15.53 -57.97 59.82
N GLU A 21 14.73 -59.00 59.57
CA GLU A 21 14.01 -59.16 58.33
C GLU A 21 12.90 -58.10 58.17
N ALA A 22 12.14 -57.82 59.22
CA ALA A 22 11.14 -56.76 59.22
C ALA A 22 11.78 -55.37 59.00
N GLN A 23 12.93 -55.10 59.63
CA GLN A 23 13.71 -53.88 59.40
C GLN A 23 14.19 -53.76 57.96
N ARG A 24 14.66 -54.84 57.34
CA ARG A 24 15.02 -54.82 55.91
C ARG A 24 13.83 -54.50 55.02
N ARG A 25 12.69 -55.16 55.25
CA ARG A 25 11.47 -54.89 54.48
C ARG A 25 10.99 -53.45 54.65
N GLU A 26 11.10 -52.88 55.85
CA GLU A 26 10.75 -51.48 56.10
C GLU A 26 11.67 -50.51 55.33
N VAL A 27 12.98 -50.77 55.32
CA VAL A 27 13.93 -50.02 54.49
C VAL A 27 13.60 -50.16 53.00
N ASP A 28 13.30 -51.36 52.52
CA ASP A 28 12.93 -51.59 51.11
C ASP A 28 11.63 -50.84 50.76
N HIS A 29 10.62 -50.85 51.64
CA HIS A 29 9.38 -50.11 51.45
C HIS A 29 9.58 -48.59 51.47
N THR A 30 10.44 -48.07 52.35
CA THR A 30 10.72 -46.63 52.40
C THR A 30 11.48 -46.16 51.16
N LEU A 31 12.42 -46.97 50.65
CA LEU A 31 13.11 -46.71 49.39
C LEU A 31 12.15 -46.75 48.19
N ALA A 32 11.28 -47.76 48.11
CA ALA A 32 10.28 -47.86 47.05
C ALA A 32 9.30 -46.67 47.09
N ALA A 33 8.83 -46.27 48.27
CA ALA A 33 7.97 -45.11 48.43
C ALA A 33 8.69 -43.81 48.04
N ALA A 34 9.99 -43.68 48.32
CA ALA A 34 10.78 -42.53 47.90
C ALA A 34 10.95 -42.48 46.36
N ALA A 35 11.18 -43.63 45.72
CA ALA A 35 11.25 -43.74 44.26
C ALA A 35 9.94 -43.31 43.60
N LEU A 36 8.79 -43.84 44.07
CA LEU A 36 7.47 -43.48 43.54
C LEU A 36 7.14 -42.00 43.72
N ARG A 37 7.52 -41.38 44.86
CA ARG A 37 7.38 -39.93 45.04
C ARG A 37 8.23 -39.15 44.04
N SER A 38 9.47 -39.58 43.83
CA SER A 38 10.36 -38.94 42.86
C SER A 38 9.84 -39.05 41.41
N GLU A 39 9.28 -40.20 41.03
CA GLU A 39 8.63 -40.39 39.73
C GLU A 39 7.40 -39.50 39.55
N ARG A 40 6.55 -39.43 40.58
CA ARG A 40 5.38 -38.52 40.58
C ARG A 40 5.82 -37.08 40.39
N ASP A 41 6.83 -36.62 41.15
CA ASP A 41 7.27 -35.22 41.11
C ASP A 41 7.87 -34.87 39.74
N ARG A 42 8.58 -35.81 39.09
CA ARG A 42 9.03 -35.62 37.70
C ARG A 42 7.87 -35.52 36.73
N ALA A 43 6.91 -36.45 36.80
CA ALA A 43 5.75 -36.45 35.92
C ALA A 43 4.87 -35.20 36.11
N GLU A 44 4.81 -34.66 37.33
CA GLU A 44 4.14 -33.40 37.62
C GLU A 44 4.89 -32.22 37.01
N SER A 45 6.22 -32.16 37.15
CA SER A 45 7.05 -31.14 36.49
C SER A 45 6.88 -31.15 34.97
N GLU A 46 6.98 -32.32 34.34
CA GLU A 46 6.82 -32.48 32.89
C GLU A 46 5.43 -32.00 32.41
N ARG A 47 4.38 -32.24 33.19
CA ARG A 47 3.03 -31.74 32.89
C ARG A 47 2.94 -30.22 32.98
N TRP A 48 3.58 -29.62 33.99
CA TRP A 48 3.63 -28.17 34.13
C TRP A 48 4.39 -27.52 32.98
N ASP A 49 5.53 -28.10 32.59
CA ASP A 49 6.32 -27.62 31.45
C ASP A 49 5.52 -27.71 30.15
N ALA A 50 4.89 -28.87 29.88
CA ALA A 50 4.05 -29.06 28.70
C ALA A 50 2.83 -28.13 28.67
N ALA A 51 2.20 -27.87 29.83
CA ALA A 51 1.10 -26.91 29.93
C ALA A 51 1.58 -25.47 29.65
N GLY A 52 2.76 -25.09 30.16
CA GLY A 52 3.37 -23.79 29.88
C GLY A 52 3.68 -23.61 28.39
N GLU A 53 4.28 -24.61 27.75
CA GLU A 53 4.54 -24.60 26.30
C GLU A 53 3.25 -24.50 25.48
N ALA A 54 2.18 -25.19 25.89
CA ALA A 54 0.89 -25.12 25.23
C ALA A 54 0.27 -23.72 25.29
N GLU A 55 0.37 -23.02 26.43
CA GLU A 55 -0.10 -21.64 26.53
C GLU A 55 0.72 -20.67 25.66
N LEU A 56 2.04 -20.81 25.63
CA LEU A 56 2.90 -20.01 24.75
C LEU A 56 2.59 -20.23 23.27
N LEU A 57 2.26 -21.46 22.87
CA LEU A 57 1.85 -21.78 21.50
C LEU A 57 0.48 -21.19 21.17
N LYS A 58 -0.46 -21.15 22.12
CA LYS A 58 -1.76 -20.49 21.93
C LYS A 58 -1.61 -18.99 21.72
N GLU A 59 -0.76 -18.34 22.51
CA GLU A 59 -0.46 -16.92 22.36
C GLU A 59 0.13 -16.62 20.97
N LYS A 60 1.16 -17.38 20.55
CA LYS A 60 1.75 -17.25 19.22
C LYS A 60 0.74 -17.49 18.09
N LEU A 61 -0.19 -18.43 18.28
CA LEU A 61 -1.24 -18.69 17.30
C LEU A 61 -2.24 -17.53 17.23
N SER A 62 -2.59 -16.92 18.37
CA SER A 62 -3.43 -15.72 18.40
C SER A 62 -2.76 -14.55 17.67
N ASP A 63 -1.48 -14.29 17.96
CA ASP A 63 -0.71 -13.23 17.29
C ASP A 63 -0.61 -13.48 15.78
N ALA A 64 -0.49 -14.74 15.37
CA ALA A 64 -0.47 -15.11 13.96
C ALA A 64 -1.81 -14.83 13.26
N PHE A 65 -2.94 -15.13 13.92
CA PHE A 65 -4.28 -14.81 13.39
C PHE A 65 -4.50 -13.30 13.29
N ASP A 66 -4.08 -12.53 14.30
CA ASP A 66 -4.19 -11.07 14.26
C ASP A 66 -3.36 -10.48 13.11
N ARG A 67 -2.15 -11.00 12.91
CA ARG A 67 -1.29 -10.61 11.79
C ARG A 67 -1.89 -11.00 10.44
N GLU A 68 -2.50 -12.18 10.32
CA GLU A 68 -3.17 -12.63 9.10
C GLU A 68 -4.35 -11.70 8.77
N ALA A 69 -5.20 -11.38 9.75
CA ALA A 69 -6.32 -10.48 9.58
C ALA A 69 -5.90 -9.05 9.17
N ASP A 70 -4.77 -8.56 9.70
CA ASP A 70 -4.19 -7.29 9.30
C ASP A 70 -3.68 -7.31 7.85
N LEU A 71 -2.94 -8.36 7.47
CA LEU A 71 -2.45 -8.54 6.10
C LEU A 71 -3.60 -8.65 5.09
N GLU A 72 -4.68 -9.37 5.41
CA GLU A 72 -5.86 -9.43 4.56
C GLU A 72 -6.51 -8.05 4.35
N ARG A 73 -6.52 -7.21 5.39
CA ARG A 73 -7.02 -5.84 5.28
C ARG A 73 -6.14 -5.01 4.36
N GLN A 74 -4.81 -5.08 4.55
CA GLN A 74 -3.86 -4.38 3.68
C GLN A 74 -3.98 -4.81 2.21
N VAL A 75 -4.17 -6.11 1.94
CA VAL A 75 -4.39 -6.61 0.58
C VAL A 75 -5.65 -6.02 -0.04
N ARG A 76 -6.76 -5.97 0.70
CA ARG A 76 -8.01 -5.35 0.22
C ARG A 76 -7.83 -3.85 -0.07
N ASP A 77 -7.18 -3.12 0.83
CA ASP A 77 -6.92 -1.68 0.65
C ASP A 77 -6.05 -1.41 -0.58
N LEU A 78 -5.02 -2.24 -0.81
CA LEU A 78 -4.17 -2.14 -2.00
C LEU A 78 -4.93 -2.47 -3.28
N GLN A 79 -5.85 -3.44 -3.26
CA GLN A 79 -6.68 -3.77 -4.42
C GLN A 79 -7.58 -2.58 -4.80
N TYR A 80 -8.21 -1.91 -3.82
CA TYR A 80 -8.99 -0.70 -4.09
C TYR A 80 -8.12 0.40 -4.67
N ARG A 81 -6.93 0.63 -4.12
CA ARG A 81 -6.02 1.65 -4.64
C ARG A 81 -5.56 1.36 -6.08
N VAL A 82 -5.35 0.10 -6.42
CA VAL A 82 -5.03 -0.29 -7.80
C VAL A 82 -6.20 0.01 -8.73
N LEU A 83 -7.43 -0.34 -8.34
CA LEU A 83 -8.63 -0.04 -9.13
C LEU A 83 -8.80 1.47 -9.35
N ASP A 84 -8.61 2.28 -8.31
CA ASP A 84 -8.67 3.74 -8.41
C ASP A 84 -7.62 4.28 -9.40
N LEU A 85 -6.38 3.77 -9.32
CA LEU A 85 -5.30 4.18 -10.22
C LEU A 85 -5.53 3.72 -11.68
N GLU A 86 -6.10 2.54 -11.88
CA GLU A 86 -6.48 2.04 -13.21
C GLU A 86 -7.59 2.92 -13.80
N GLN A 87 -8.58 3.29 -12.99
CA GLN A 87 -9.65 4.19 -13.40
C GLN A 87 -9.12 5.59 -13.74
N ASP A 88 -8.26 6.16 -12.91
CA ASP A 88 -7.62 7.45 -13.17
C ASP A 88 -6.81 7.42 -14.48
N ALA A 89 -6.11 6.32 -14.75
CA ALA A 89 -5.35 6.12 -15.98
C ALA A 89 -6.25 6.03 -17.22
N ASP A 90 -7.36 5.30 -17.13
CA ASP A 90 -8.35 5.19 -18.21
C ASP A 90 -9.02 6.54 -18.49
N ASP A 91 -9.42 7.27 -17.45
CA ASP A 91 -10.02 8.60 -17.57
C ASP A 91 -9.03 9.59 -18.18
N HIS A 92 -7.77 9.57 -17.75
CA HIS A 92 -6.71 10.38 -18.33
C HIS A 92 -6.49 10.05 -19.82
N GLN A 93 -6.45 8.76 -20.18
CA GLN A 93 -6.31 8.34 -21.58
C GLN A 93 -7.48 8.86 -22.43
N GLN A 94 -8.71 8.80 -21.93
CA GLN A 94 -9.88 9.34 -22.62
C GLN A 94 -9.78 10.85 -22.85
N VAL A 95 -9.28 11.60 -21.86
CA VAL A 95 -9.03 13.05 -21.99
C VAL A 95 -8.00 13.31 -23.09
N LEU A 96 -6.87 12.57 -23.12
CA LEU A 96 -5.86 12.72 -24.17
C LEU A 96 -6.39 12.37 -25.55
N GLU A 97 -7.21 11.32 -25.67
CA GLU A 97 -7.87 10.98 -26.92
C GLU A 97 -8.82 12.07 -27.40
N ALA A 98 -9.60 12.66 -26.49
CA ALA A 98 -10.49 13.76 -26.80
C ALA A 98 -9.72 15.01 -27.27
N ARG A 99 -8.61 15.35 -26.60
CA ARG A 99 -7.70 16.41 -27.02
C ARG A 99 -7.15 16.16 -28.43
N ARG A 100 -6.62 14.97 -28.71
CA ARG A 100 -6.12 14.61 -30.05
C ARG A 100 -7.19 14.74 -31.13
N ARG A 101 -8.41 14.27 -30.87
CA ARG A 101 -9.53 14.38 -31.81
C ARG A 101 -9.87 15.85 -32.09
N ARG A 102 -10.02 16.69 -31.05
CA ARG A 102 -10.29 18.13 -31.21
C ARG A 102 -9.20 18.86 -31.98
N ALA A 103 -7.93 18.55 -31.72
CA ALA A 103 -6.81 19.11 -32.48
C ALA A 103 -6.90 18.74 -33.98
N ALA A 104 -7.25 17.49 -34.29
CA ALA A 104 -7.44 17.03 -35.67
C ALA A 104 -8.66 17.70 -36.32
N GLU A 105 -9.77 17.85 -35.60
CA GLU A 105 -10.96 18.57 -36.07
C GLU A 105 -10.66 20.04 -36.37
N HIS A 106 -9.88 20.71 -35.52
CA HIS A 106 -9.42 22.08 -35.76
C HIS A 106 -8.54 22.18 -37.00
N ALA A 107 -7.69 21.19 -37.27
CA ALA A 107 -6.90 21.15 -38.50
C ALA A 107 -7.75 20.95 -39.76
N LEU A 108 -8.95 20.35 -39.63
CA LEU A 108 -9.93 20.17 -40.71
C LEU A 108 -10.91 21.32 -40.89
N ALA A 109 -10.99 22.26 -39.94
CA ALA A 109 -12.10 23.22 -39.85
C ALA A 109 -12.35 24.03 -41.13
N ASP A 110 -11.30 24.45 -41.84
CA ASP A 110 -11.44 25.20 -43.09
C ASP A 110 -11.66 24.29 -44.32
N ALA A 111 -11.32 23.01 -44.22
CA ALA A 111 -11.43 22.04 -45.32
C ALA A 111 -12.88 21.67 -45.62
N TRP A 112 -13.77 21.79 -44.62
CA TRP A 112 -15.19 21.48 -44.77
C TRP A 112 -15.97 22.56 -45.54
N TYR A 113 -15.55 23.82 -45.44
CA TYR A 113 -16.23 24.95 -46.07
C TYR A 113 -15.86 25.13 -47.55
N TYR A 114 -14.69 24.65 -47.98
CA TYR A 114 -14.20 24.81 -49.36
C TYR A 114 -13.59 23.52 -49.93
N PRO A 115 -14.35 22.42 -50.06
CA PRO A 115 -13.84 21.15 -50.55
C PRO A 115 -13.36 21.28 -52.01
N GLY A 116 -12.05 21.41 -52.21
CA GLY A 116 -11.44 21.61 -53.53
C GLY A 116 -10.38 22.72 -53.60
N HIS A 117 -10.19 23.50 -52.52
CA HIS A 117 -9.04 24.41 -52.43
C HIS A 117 -7.74 23.61 -52.26
N THR A 118 -6.61 24.08 -52.80
CA THR A 118 -5.31 23.38 -52.63
C THR A 118 -4.95 23.16 -51.16
N ASP A 119 -5.40 24.06 -50.30
CA ASP A 119 -5.14 24.02 -48.86
C ASP A 119 -5.95 22.93 -48.14
N THR A 120 -7.06 22.45 -48.71
CA THR A 120 -7.89 21.41 -48.06
C THR A 120 -7.19 20.05 -48.04
N HIS A 121 -6.36 19.76 -49.05
CA HIS A 121 -5.52 18.55 -49.04
C HIS A 121 -4.43 18.62 -47.96
N ALA A 122 -3.80 19.78 -47.80
CA ALA A 122 -2.80 19.99 -46.76
C ALA A 122 -3.41 19.88 -45.36
N GLN A 123 -4.62 20.41 -45.17
CA GLN A 123 -5.40 20.31 -43.92
C GLN A 123 -5.81 18.88 -43.59
N ALA A 124 -6.30 18.11 -44.58
CA ALA A 124 -6.62 16.70 -44.40
C ALA A 124 -5.37 15.88 -44.03
N ALA A 125 -4.24 16.14 -44.69
CA ALA A 125 -2.96 15.50 -44.34
C ALA A 125 -2.48 15.88 -42.92
N ALA A 126 -2.64 17.14 -42.52
CA ALA A 126 -2.31 17.59 -41.17
C ALA A 126 -3.17 16.90 -40.11
N ALA A 127 -4.48 16.80 -40.32
CA ALA A 127 -5.38 16.11 -39.40
C ALA A 127 -5.07 14.61 -39.27
N GLN A 128 -4.76 13.94 -40.39
CA GLN A 128 -4.30 12.54 -40.37
C GLN A 128 -2.98 12.38 -39.61
N ALA A 129 -2.03 13.31 -39.80
CA ALA A 129 -0.78 13.30 -39.05
C ALA A 129 -1.03 13.48 -37.54
N ILE A 130 -1.93 14.39 -37.14
CA ILE A 130 -2.31 14.60 -35.73
C ILE A 130 -2.94 13.34 -35.12
N LEU A 131 -3.83 12.65 -35.85
CA LEU A 131 -4.43 11.39 -35.38
C LEU A 131 -3.41 10.25 -35.26
N ALA A 132 -2.34 10.29 -36.06
CA ALA A 132 -1.25 9.31 -36.01
C ALA A 132 -0.24 9.58 -34.87
N LEU A 133 -0.26 10.76 -34.24
CA LEU A 133 0.62 11.07 -33.11
C LEU A 133 0.25 10.24 -31.87
N PRO A 134 1.26 9.88 -31.04
CA PRO A 134 1.03 9.19 -29.77
C PRO A 134 0.28 10.12 -28.79
N LEU A 135 -0.53 9.54 -27.90
CA LEU A 135 -1.31 10.31 -26.92
C LEU A 135 -0.43 11.15 -25.99
N ALA A 136 0.78 10.69 -25.69
CA ALA A 136 1.77 11.43 -24.92
C ALA A 136 2.14 12.80 -25.52
N SER A 137 1.92 13.02 -26.82
CA SER A 137 2.12 14.34 -27.45
C SER A 137 1.04 15.37 -27.07
N PHE A 138 -0.06 14.95 -26.46
CA PHE A 138 -1.16 15.80 -25.97
C PHE A 138 -1.20 15.88 -24.44
N ASP A 139 -0.32 15.13 -23.77
CA ASP A 139 -0.12 15.18 -22.33
C ASP A 139 0.88 16.28 -21.99
N VAL A 140 0.39 17.52 -22.10
CA VAL A 140 1.19 18.73 -21.90
C VAL A 140 0.79 19.43 -20.61
N THR A 141 1.78 19.95 -19.90
CA THR A 141 1.55 20.78 -18.71
C THR A 141 1.34 22.22 -19.14
N VAL A 142 0.10 22.69 -19.06
CA VAL A 142 -0.25 24.07 -19.42
C VAL A 142 -0.40 24.90 -18.16
N THR A 143 0.37 25.98 -18.06
CA THR A 143 0.27 26.94 -16.95
C THR A 143 -0.01 28.34 -17.46
N HIS A 144 -0.65 29.14 -16.62
CA HIS A 144 -0.94 30.54 -16.88
C HIS A 144 -0.13 31.37 -15.86
N GLY A 145 0.67 32.32 -16.34
CA GLY A 145 1.60 33.06 -15.47
C GLY A 145 1.02 34.39 -14.96
N PRO A 146 1.42 34.84 -13.76
CA PRO A 146 1.06 36.14 -13.22
C PRO A 146 1.74 37.25 -14.03
N GLY A 147 0.94 38.20 -14.52
CA GLY A 147 1.39 39.34 -15.32
C GLY A 147 1.40 39.11 -16.84
N ARG A 148 0.66 39.98 -17.56
CA ARG A 148 0.53 40.02 -19.02
C ARG A 148 -0.13 38.81 -19.70
N ASP A 149 -0.95 38.01 -19.01
CA ASP A 149 -1.74 36.91 -19.62
C ASP A 149 -0.87 36.03 -20.53
N ALA A 150 0.21 35.51 -19.93
CA ALA A 150 1.19 34.67 -20.60
C ALA A 150 0.87 33.19 -20.35
N TRP A 151 0.88 32.41 -21.42
CA TRP A 151 0.65 30.97 -21.39
C TRP A 151 1.97 30.24 -21.53
N TYR A 152 2.10 29.12 -20.82
CA TYR A 152 3.26 28.24 -20.90
C TYR A 152 2.79 26.83 -21.18
N VAL A 153 3.56 26.11 -22.01
CA VAL A 153 3.37 24.69 -22.28
C VAL A 153 4.70 24.01 -21.97
N ASP A 154 4.68 23.06 -21.04
CA ASP A 154 5.86 22.36 -20.52
C ASP A 154 6.96 23.33 -20.05
N GLY A 155 6.55 24.43 -19.41
CA GLY A 155 7.43 25.49 -18.92
C GLY A 155 7.94 26.46 -19.99
N VAL A 156 7.62 26.25 -21.27
CA VAL A 156 8.00 27.13 -22.38
C VAL A 156 6.90 28.14 -22.64
N ARG A 157 7.24 29.42 -22.61
CA ARG A 157 6.30 30.52 -22.88
C ARG A 157 5.81 30.46 -24.33
N LEU A 158 4.49 30.46 -24.52
CA LEU A 158 3.89 30.69 -25.82
C LEU A 158 4.15 32.15 -26.26
N PRO A 159 4.60 32.37 -27.50
CA PRO A 159 4.85 33.71 -28.00
C PRO A 159 3.54 34.52 -27.91
N LYS A 160 3.63 35.70 -27.28
CA LYS A 160 2.57 36.70 -27.28
C LYS A 160 3.06 37.84 -28.16
N GLU A 161 2.26 38.25 -29.14
CA GLU A 161 2.63 39.34 -30.05
C GLU A 161 3.09 40.58 -29.26
N ASP A 162 4.35 40.93 -29.44
CA ASP A 162 4.82 42.31 -29.39
C ASP A 162 5.55 42.50 -30.73
N TYR A 163 4.89 43.19 -31.69
CA TYR A 163 5.42 43.65 -32.99
C TYR A 163 5.56 42.60 -34.12
N PHE A 164 4.62 42.52 -35.07
CA PHE A 164 4.81 42.79 -36.52
C PHE A 164 3.56 42.42 -37.36
N ARG A 165 3.37 43.13 -38.49
CA ARG A 165 2.30 42.93 -39.49
C ARG A 165 2.35 41.52 -40.09
N GLY A 166 1.73 40.56 -39.43
CA GLY A 166 1.73 39.17 -39.88
C GLY A 166 0.88 38.20 -39.07
N GLY A 167 0.16 38.65 -38.03
CA GLY A 167 -0.92 37.92 -37.37
C GLY A 167 -0.52 36.54 -36.86
N ASP A 168 0.34 36.48 -35.84
CA ASP A 168 0.60 35.22 -35.16
C ASP A 168 -0.64 34.81 -34.33
N PRO A 169 -0.94 33.50 -34.21
CA PRO A 169 -2.15 33.03 -33.55
C PRO A 169 -2.16 33.36 -32.05
N ASP A 170 -3.32 33.78 -31.53
CA ASP A 170 -3.58 33.95 -30.10
C ASP A 170 -3.09 32.71 -29.33
N PRO A 171 -2.31 32.84 -28.23
CA PRO A 171 -1.90 31.71 -27.41
C PRO A 171 -3.05 30.75 -27.04
N VAL A 172 -4.27 31.26 -26.83
CA VAL A 172 -5.46 30.43 -26.60
C VAL A 172 -5.82 29.60 -27.84
N ASP A 173 -5.72 30.20 -29.03
CA ASP A 173 -5.93 29.49 -30.29
C ASP A 173 -4.85 28.44 -30.55
N VAL A 174 -3.60 28.68 -30.13
CA VAL A 174 -2.53 27.67 -30.16
C VAL A 174 -2.88 26.49 -29.26
N LEU A 175 -3.35 26.75 -28.03
CA LEU A 175 -3.77 25.69 -27.08
C LEU A 175 -4.92 24.85 -27.63
N ARG A 176 -5.92 25.49 -28.25
CA ARG A 176 -7.06 24.79 -28.88
C ARG A 176 -6.65 24.01 -30.12
N ARG A 177 -5.98 24.66 -31.08
CA ARG A 177 -5.71 24.09 -32.40
C ARG A 177 -4.62 23.02 -32.36
N ARG A 178 -3.56 23.23 -31.58
CA ARG A 178 -2.39 22.35 -31.55
C ARG A 178 -2.51 21.25 -30.50
N TYR A 179 -3.03 21.60 -29.32
CA TYR A 179 -3.09 20.68 -28.17
C TYR A 179 -4.52 20.22 -27.86
N GLY A 180 -5.54 20.74 -28.55
CA GLY A 180 -6.91 20.27 -28.41
C GLY A 180 -7.57 20.57 -27.07
N LEU A 181 -7.08 21.57 -26.33
CA LEU A 181 -7.67 21.97 -25.04
C LEU A 181 -9.07 22.54 -25.26
N ALA A 182 -10.01 22.12 -24.41
CA ALA A 182 -11.35 22.68 -24.36
C ALA A 182 -11.36 24.04 -23.66
N ASP A 183 -12.38 24.84 -23.95
CA ASP A 183 -12.62 26.13 -23.28
C ASP A 183 -12.75 25.97 -21.76
N GLY A 184 -13.38 24.90 -21.31
CA GLY A 184 -13.49 24.57 -19.88
C GLY A 184 -12.14 24.31 -19.23
N GLU A 185 -11.24 23.59 -19.91
CA GLU A 185 -9.89 23.30 -19.40
C GLU A 185 -9.06 24.59 -19.31
N ILE A 186 -9.11 25.43 -20.33
CA ILE A 186 -8.42 26.73 -20.38
C ILE A 186 -8.96 27.67 -19.30
N ALA A 187 -10.28 27.70 -19.09
CA ALA A 187 -10.91 28.51 -18.04
C ALA A 187 -10.54 28.01 -16.63
N GLN A 188 -10.50 26.70 -16.41
CA GLN A 188 -10.08 26.11 -15.13
C GLN A 188 -8.63 26.45 -14.79
N ILE A 189 -7.72 26.41 -15.76
CA ILE A 189 -6.31 26.79 -15.54
C ILE A 189 -6.21 28.27 -15.15
N ARG A 190 -6.92 29.16 -15.85
CA ARG A 190 -6.97 30.60 -15.50
C ARG A 190 -7.53 30.83 -14.11
N GLU A 191 -8.60 30.14 -13.76
CA GLU A 191 -9.28 30.29 -12.48
C GLU A 191 -8.44 29.74 -11.31
N GLY A 192 -7.71 28.64 -11.53
CA GLY A 192 -6.78 28.10 -10.54
C GLY A 192 -5.69 29.10 -10.13
N VAL A 193 -5.13 29.82 -11.11
CA VAL A 193 -4.11 30.86 -10.86
C VAL A 193 -4.69 32.06 -10.12
N ARG A 194 -5.90 32.52 -10.48
CA ARG A 194 -6.58 33.61 -9.76
C ARG A 194 -6.83 33.31 -8.29
N ARG A 195 -7.17 32.06 -7.96
CA ARG A 195 -7.36 31.65 -6.56
C ARG A 195 -6.04 31.64 -5.80
N GLN A 196 -4.97 31.12 -6.41
CA GLN A 196 -3.64 31.14 -5.81
C GLN A 196 -3.15 32.57 -5.55
N GLU A 197 -3.35 33.51 -6.48
CA GLU A 197 -3.03 34.93 -6.27
C GLU A 197 -3.83 35.55 -5.10
N HIS A 198 -5.12 35.20 -4.96
CA HIS A 198 -5.96 35.70 -3.88
C HIS A 198 -5.59 35.13 -2.50
N ASP A 199 -5.17 33.86 -2.43
CA ASP A 199 -4.75 33.22 -1.18
C ASP A 199 -3.38 33.74 -0.70
N GLU A 200 -2.48 34.13 -1.61
CA GLU A 200 -1.17 34.72 -1.28
C GLU A 200 -1.28 36.17 -0.74
N ASP A 201 -2.30 36.93 -1.18
CA ASP A 201 -2.55 38.30 -0.71
C ASP A 201 -3.17 38.35 0.71
N GLU A 202 -3.87 37.30 1.16
CA GLU A 202 -4.46 37.23 2.51
C GLU A 202 -3.47 36.82 3.61
N ASP A 203 -2.35 36.16 3.26
CA ASP A 203 -1.36 35.62 4.21
C ASP A 203 -0.16 36.56 4.45
N THR A 204 -0.23 37.82 4.01
CA THR A 204 0.83 38.81 4.30
C THR A 204 0.66 39.34 5.73
N PRO A 205 1.51 38.97 6.73
CA PRO A 205 1.39 39.51 8.06
C PRO A 205 1.68 41.02 8.01
N VAL A 206 0.69 41.82 8.41
CA VAL A 206 0.90 43.23 8.72
C VAL A 206 1.83 43.28 9.92
N VAL A 207 3.13 43.46 9.67
CA VAL A 207 4.09 43.83 10.70
C VAL A 207 3.78 45.27 11.10
N ILE A 208 2.96 45.42 12.14
CA ILE A 208 2.77 46.68 12.88
C ILE A 208 3.91 46.83 13.88
#